data_AF-A0A1G5SIS7-F1
#
_entry.id   AF-A0A1G5SIS7-F1
#
_cell.length_a   1.000
_cell.length_b   1.000
_cell.length_c   1.000
_cell.angle_alpha   90.00
_cell.angle_beta   90.00
_cell.angle_gamma   90.00
#
_symmetry.space_group_name_H-M   'P 1'
#
loop_
_entity.id
_entity.type
_entity.pdbx_description
1 polymer ?
#
loop_
_entity_poly.entity_id
_entity_poly.type
_entity_poly.pdbx_seq_one_letter_code
_entity_poly.pdbx_strand_id
1 'polypeptide(L)'
;MTTLQKGSIGTLLVGGLLGIVLLAVVFGGEAALSTEEFCTSCHSMSYPQEELKHSTHYGALGVNPGCKDCHIPQGIENFHLAVATHIVDGARELYLELKNDYSTLEKFDERRLIMAHDARMNLKKWDSITCRTCHKKPNPPGEDAQAAHKKMETEGATCIDCHQNLVHEEAPMTDLNASLAAGKMVLKPEEGDDEDEDEDEDEDEEDEDADTEESEAADESSDEDDDDE
;
A
#
# COMPACT_ATOMS: atom_id res chain seq x y z
N MET A 1 -55.08 -28.60 -3.11
CA MET A 1 -54.40 -27.31 -2.85
C MET A 1 -55.43 -26.22 -2.75
N THR A 2 -55.53 -25.55 -1.61
CA THR A 2 -56.43 -24.39 -1.42
C THR A 2 -55.95 -23.21 -2.29
N THR A 3 -56.84 -22.28 -2.63
CA THR A 3 -56.50 -21.02 -3.34
C THR A 3 -55.39 -20.25 -2.61
N LEU A 4 -55.36 -20.33 -1.29
CA LEU A 4 -54.31 -19.76 -0.43
C LEU A 4 -52.93 -20.44 -0.65
N GLN A 5 -52.89 -21.77 -0.81
CA GLN A 5 -51.66 -22.51 -1.13
C GLN A 5 -51.16 -22.20 -2.54
N LYS A 6 -52.04 -22.03 -3.52
CA LYS A 6 -51.67 -21.66 -4.91
C LYS A 6 -51.10 -20.24 -4.99
N GLY A 7 -51.66 -19.29 -4.25
CA GLY A 7 -51.12 -17.92 -4.13
C GLY A 7 -49.75 -17.90 -3.47
N SER A 8 -49.57 -18.67 -2.39
CA SER A 8 -48.29 -18.75 -1.67
C SER A 8 -47.16 -19.35 -2.52
N ILE A 9 -47.45 -20.41 -3.29
CA ILE A 9 -46.48 -21.01 -4.22
C ILE A 9 -46.13 -20.02 -5.35
N GLY A 10 -47.11 -19.31 -5.90
CA GLY A 10 -46.88 -18.28 -6.92
C GLY A 10 -45.96 -17.16 -6.43
N THR A 11 -46.20 -16.63 -5.22
CA THR A 11 -45.35 -15.60 -4.62
C THR A 11 -43.93 -16.09 -4.36
N LEU A 12 -43.75 -17.32 -3.87
CA LEU A 12 -42.43 -17.90 -3.65
C LEU A 12 -41.65 -18.11 -4.95
N LEU A 13 -42.32 -18.55 -6.02
CA LEU A 13 -41.69 -18.72 -7.33
C LEU A 13 -41.24 -17.38 -7.93
N VAL A 14 -42.10 -16.36 -7.85
CA VAL A 14 -41.75 -15.01 -8.32
C VAL A 14 -40.61 -14.41 -7.50
N GLY A 15 -40.66 -14.53 -6.16
CA GLY A 15 -39.60 -14.07 -5.27
C GLY A 15 -38.27 -14.81 -5.52
N GLY A 16 -38.32 -16.13 -5.70
CA GLY A 16 -37.15 -16.93 -6.03
C GLY A 16 -36.52 -16.55 -7.37
N LEU A 17 -37.35 -16.33 -8.41
CA LEU A 17 -36.87 -15.87 -9.71
C LEU A 17 -36.24 -14.48 -9.61
N LEU A 18 -36.87 -13.55 -8.90
CA LEU A 18 -36.33 -12.22 -8.68
C LEU A 18 -34.98 -12.28 -7.95
N GLY A 19 -34.87 -13.12 -6.93
CA GLY A 19 -33.61 -13.33 -6.21
C GLY A 19 -32.50 -13.84 -7.12
N ILE A 20 -32.79 -14.83 -7.98
CA ILE A 20 -31.82 -15.36 -8.96
C ILE A 20 -31.38 -14.25 -9.93
N VAL A 21 -32.32 -13.47 -10.46
CA VAL A 21 -32.01 -12.37 -11.38
C VAL A 21 -31.14 -11.32 -10.71
N LEU A 22 -31.44 -10.92 -9.48
CA LEU A 22 -30.65 -9.93 -8.74
C LEU A 22 -29.23 -10.44 -8.48
N LEU A 23 -29.07 -11.70 -8.08
CA LEU A 23 -27.75 -12.31 -7.92
C LEU A 23 -26.98 -12.32 -9.25
N ALA A 24 -27.61 -12.74 -10.34
CA ALA A 24 -26.98 -12.73 -11.66
C ALA A 24 -26.54 -11.32 -12.09
N VAL A 25 -27.35 -10.30 -11.82
CA VAL A 25 -27.00 -8.89 -12.12
C VAL A 25 -25.81 -8.43 -11.27
N VAL A 26 -25.80 -8.72 -9.98
CA VAL A 26 -24.75 -8.25 -9.07
C VAL A 26 -23.42 -8.95 -9.37
N PHE A 27 -23.40 -10.28 -9.46
CA PHE A 27 -22.17 -11.03 -9.77
C PHE A 27 -21.71 -10.83 -11.21
N GLY A 28 -22.65 -10.75 -12.17
CA GLY A 28 -22.34 -10.48 -13.57
C GLY A 28 -21.82 -9.05 -13.78
N GLY A 29 -22.38 -8.08 -13.06
CA GLY A 29 -21.93 -6.70 -13.05
C GLY A 29 -20.51 -6.58 -12.51
N GLU A 30 -20.22 -7.17 -11.35
CA GLU A 30 -18.86 -7.22 -10.80
C GLU A 30 -17.86 -7.78 -11.81
N ALA A 31 -18.18 -8.92 -12.44
CA ALA A 31 -17.30 -9.58 -13.39
C ALA A 31 -17.07 -8.71 -14.64
N ALA A 32 -18.10 -8.03 -15.15
CA ALA A 32 -17.99 -7.17 -16.34
C ALA A 32 -17.19 -5.90 -16.06
N LEU A 33 -17.47 -5.23 -14.94
CA LEU A 33 -16.83 -3.98 -14.52
C LEU A 33 -15.38 -4.18 -14.04
N SER A 34 -14.96 -5.41 -13.78
CA SER A 34 -13.59 -5.73 -13.37
C SER A 34 -12.70 -6.20 -14.54
N THR A 35 -13.19 -6.18 -15.77
CA THR A 35 -12.38 -6.57 -16.93
C THR A 35 -11.38 -5.48 -17.31
N GLU A 36 -10.24 -5.90 -17.85
CA GLU A 36 -9.26 -4.98 -18.45
C GLU A 36 -9.90 -4.13 -19.56
N GLU A 37 -10.72 -4.75 -20.41
CA GLU A 37 -11.45 -4.08 -21.49
C GLU A 37 -12.36 -2.96 -20.98
N PHE A 38 -13.08 -3.19 -19.87
CA PHE A 38 -13.89 -2.15 -19.24
C PHE A 38 -13.03 -1.03 -18.68
N CYS A 39 -11.98 -1.36 -17.92
CA CYS A 39 -11.08 -0.37 -17.32
C CYS A 39 -10.46 0.53 -18.39
N THR A 40 -10.05 -0.01 -19.53
CA THR A 40 -9.45 0.75 -20.63
C THR A 40 -10.43 1.23 -21.69
N SER A 41 -11.74 1.18 -21.41
CA SER A 41 -12.75 1.74 -22.30
C SER A 41 -12.73 3.27 -22.33
N CYS A 42 -12.20 3.90 -21.29
CA CYS A 42 -11.86 5.32 -21.24
C CYS A 42 -10.44 5.54 -21.81
N HIS A 43 -10.29 6.54 -22.68
CA HIS A 43 -9.01 6.85 -23.31
C HIS A 43 -7.91 7.23 -22.31
N SER A 44 -8.27 7.90 -21.21
CA SER A 44 -7.36 8.29 -20.12
C SER A 44 -6.66 7.09 -19.48
N MET A 45 -7.32 5.92 -19.47
CA MET A 45 -6.80 4.69 -18.88
C MET A 45 -5.79 3.96 -19.78
N SER A 46 -5.61 4.40 -21.03
CA SER A 46 -4.55 3.87 -21.91
C SER A 46 -3.15 4.23 -21.43
N TYR A 47 -2.98 5.39 -20.77
CA TYR A 47 -1.69 5.81 -20.20
C TYR A 47 -1.23 4.88 -19.06
N PRO A 48 -2.00 4.68 -17.97
CA PRO A 48 -1.59 3.77 -16.90
C PRO A 48 -1.53 2.30 -17.34
N GLN A 49 -2.30 1.88 -18.35
CA GLN A 49 -2.18 0.54 -18.92
C GLN A 49 -0.81 0.34 -19.58
N GLU A 50 -0.32 1.34 -20.32
CA GLU A 50 1.00 1.24 -20.95
C GLU A 50 2.12 1.29 -19.91
N GLU A 51 1.98 2.13 -18.88
CA GLU A 51 2.91 2.17 -17.74
C GLU A 51 2.99 0.81 -17.02
N LEU A 52 1.84 0.16 -16.78
CA LEU A 52 1.79 -1.18 -16.19
C LEU A 52 2.64 -2.17 -16.97
N LYS A 53 2.57 -2.18 -18.32
CA LYS A 53 3.35 -3.10 -19.16
C LYS A 53 4.86 -2.92 -19.05
N HIS A 54 5.31 -1.72 -18.70
CA HIS A 54 6.72 -1.38 -18.51
C HIS A 54 7.18 -1.53 -17.06
N SER A 55 6.26 -1.77 -16.12
CA SER A 55 6.57 -1.91 -14.71
C SER A 55 7.26 -3.24 -14.37
N THR A 56 7.84 -3.29 -13.17
CA THR A 56 8.40 -4.51 -12.57
C THR A 56 7.35 -5.59 -12.28
N HIS A 57 6.06 -5.24 -12.26
CA HIS A 57 4.96 -6.17 -11.98
C HIS A 57 4.48 -6.92 -13.22
N TYR A 58 4.85 -6.46 -14.42
CA TYR A 58 4.48 -7.12 -15.67
C TYR A 58 5.47 -8.23 -16.03
N GLY A 59 4.97 -9.42 -16.37
CA GLY A 59 5.78 -10.59 -16.69
C GLY A 59 6.52 -11.26 -15.52
N ALA A 60 6.81 -10.53 -14.43
CA ALA A 60 7.58 -11.03 -13.30
C ALA A 60 6.86 -12.13 -12.49
N LEU A 61 5.53 -12.08 -12.43
CA LEU A 61 4.72 -13.01 -11.63
C LEU A 61 4.30 -14.29 -12.40
N GLY A 62 4.85 -14.51 -13.60
CA GLY A 62 4.50 -15.64 -14.47
C GLY A 62 3.12 -15.53 -15.14
N VAL A 63 2.28 -14.60 -14.67
CA VAL A 63 1.04 -14.14 -15.30
C VAL A 63 1.02 -12.62 -15.19
N ASN A 64 0.59 -11.94 -16.25
CA ASN A 64 0.48 -10.49 -16.25
C ASN A 64 -0.74 -10.07 -15.41
N PRO A 65 -0.56 -9.24 -14.36
CA PRO A 65 -1.69 -8.70 -13.62
C PRO A 65 -2.50 -7.75 -14.51
N GLY A 66 -3.82 -7.75 -14.34
CA GLY A 66 -4.72 -6.74 -14.92
C GLY A 66 -5.08 -5.64 -13.90
N CYS A 67 -5.81 -4.62 -14.33
CA CYS A 67 -6.19 -3.49 -13.47
C CYS A 67 -6.81 -3.94 -12.13
N LYS A 68 -7.77 -4.88 -12.19
CA LYS A 68 -8.52 -5.34 -11.02
C LYS A 68 -7.66 -6.04 -9.97
N ASP A 69 -6.53 -6.61 -10.36
CA ASP A 69 -5.72 -7.44 -9.48
C ASP A 69 -5.01 -6.59 -8.41
N CYS A 70 -4.88 -5.28 -8.66
CA CYS A 70 -4.41 -4.30 -7.70
C CYS A 70 -5.53 -3.37 -7.20
N HIS A 71 -6.42 -2.92 -8.08
CA HIS A 71 -7.37 -1.84 -7.79
C HIS A 71 -8.75 -2.27 -7.27
N ILE A 72 -9.09 -3.57 -7.28
CA ILE A 72 -10.40 -4.05 -6.81
C ILE A 72 -10.24 -5.19 -5.78
N PRO A 73 -10.93 -5.14 -4.62
CA PRO A 73 -10.95 -6.24 -3.64
C PRO A 73 -11.38 -7.57 -4.26
N GLN A 74 -10.49 -8.56 -4.22
CA GLN A 74 -10.75 -9.88 -4.80
C GLN A 74 -11.26 -10.86 -3.74
N GLY A 75 -11.98 -11.89 -4.18
CA GLY A 75 -12.51 -12.95 -3.31
C GLY A 75 -13.92 -12.66 -2.81
N ILE A 76 -14.65 -13.74 -2.48
CA ILE A 76 -16.04 -13.64 -2.03
C ILE A 76 -16.14 -12.95 -0.66
N GLU A 77 -15.11 -13.14 0.18
CA GLU A 77 -14.96 -12.51 1.48
C GLU A 77 -14.87 -10.98 1.38
N ASN A 78 -14.29 -10.45 0.30
CA ASN A 78 -14.14 -9.02 0.06
C ASN A 78 -15.14 -8.48 -0.97
N PHE A 79 -16.11 -9.28 -1.40
CA PHE A 79 -17.07 -8.90 -2.45
C PHE A 79 -17.82 -7.60 -2.13
N HIS A 80 -18.13 -7.37 -0.86
CA HIS A 80 -18.75 -6.14 -0.40
C HIS A 80 -17.86 -4.90 -0.62
N LEU A 81 -16.55 -5.03 -0.45
CA LEU A 81 -15.59 -3.97 -0.77
C LEU A 81 -15.47 -3.79 -2.28
N ALA A 82 -15.48 -4.86 -3.06
CA ALA A 82 -15.42 -4.82 -4.52
C ALA A 82 -16.60 -4.02 -5.08
N VAL A 83 -17.81 -4.38 -4.67
CA VAL A 83 -19.04 -3.67 -5.02
C VAL A 83 -18.99 -2.21 -4.55
N ALA A 84 -18.50 -1.94 -3.35
CA ALA A 84 -18.35 -0.57 -2.87
C ALA A 84 -17.35 0.24 -3.71
N THR A 85 -16.26 -0.38 -4.17
CA THR A 85 -15.26 0.26 -5.04
C THR A 85 -15.88 0.67 -6.37
N HIS A 86 -16.65 -0.20 -7.01
CA HIS A 86 -17.36 0.15 -8.26
C HIS A 86 -18.39 1.27 -8.06
N ILE A 87 -19.17 1.22 -6.98
CA ILE A 87 -20.25 2.18 -6.73
C ILE A 87 -19.72 3.55 -6.30
N VAL A 88 -18.70 3.59 -5.45
CA VAL A 88 -18.17 4.83 -4.87
C VAL A 88 -17.08 5.40 -5.75
N ASP A 89 -15.99 4.63 -5.94
CA ASP A 89 -14.82 5.10 -6.67
C ASP A 89 -15.10 5.10 -8.18
N GLY A 90 -15.66 4.02 -8.73
CA GLY A 90 -16.00 3.94 -10.14
C GLY A 90 -16.98 5.03 -10.61
N ALA A 91 -18.01 5.36 -9.81
CA ALA A 91 -18.93 6.46 -10.13
C ALA A 91 -18.25 7.84 -10.05
N ARG A 92 -17.34 8.02 -9.08
CA ARG A 92 -16.52 9.23 -8.97
C ARG A 92 -15.60 9.39 -10.17
N GLU A 93 -14.90 8.34 -10.58
CA GLU A 93 -14.02 8.35 -11.75
C GLU A 93 -14.79 8.64 -13.03
N LEU A 94 -15.97 8.03 -13.23
CA LEU A 94 -16.82 8.34 -14.38
C LEU A 94 -17.19 9.83 -14.42
N TYR A 95 -17.57 10.41 -13.28
CA TYR A 95 -17.85 11.84 -13.21
C TYR A 95 -16.61 12.69 -13.53
N LEU A 96 -15.44 12.33 -13.01
CA LEU A 96 -14.19 13.04 -13.25
C LEU A 96 -13.72 12.92 -14.70
N GLU A 97 -13.88 11.76 -15.33
CA GLU A 97 -13.63 11.54 -16.77
C GLU A 97 -14.51 12.43 -17.64
N LEU A 98 -15.79 12.60 -17.28
CA LEU A 98 -16.72 13.45 -18.02
C LEU A 98 -16.49 14.95 -17.79
N LYS A 99 -15.93 15.32 -16.63
CA LYS A 99 -15.75 16.72 -16.21
C LYS A 99 -14.41 17.30 -16.66
N ASN A 100 -13.34 16.51 -16.54
CA ASN A 100 -11.98 16.98 -16.80
C ASN A 100 -11.55 16.61 -18.22
N ASP A 101 -10.42 17.16 -18.65
CA ASP A 101 -9.85 16.91 -19.96
C ASP A 101 -8.60 16.05 -19.81
N TYR A 102 -8.61 14.85 -20.40
CA TYR A 102 -7.50 13.90 -20.42
C TYR A 102 -7.02 13.60 -21.83
N SER A 103 -7.29 14.51 -22.78
CA SER A 103 -7.04 14.27 -24.21
C SER A 103 -5.56 14.11 -24.56
N THR A 104 -4.67 14.52 -23.66
CA THR A 104 -3.21 14.41 -23.80
C THR A 104 -2.60 13.93 -22.49
N LEU A 105 -1.43 13.31 -22.60
CA LEU A 105 -0.66 12.88 -21.42
C LEU A 105 -0.34 14.06 -20.50
N GLU A 106 0.02 15.22 -21.05
CA GLU A 106 0.29 16.44 -20.27
C GLU A 106 -0.91 16.83 -19.38
N LYS A 107 -2.15 16.79 -19.90
CA LYS A 107 -3.35 17.09 -19.10
C LYS A 107 -3.68 15.99 -18.09
N PHE A 108 -3.36 14.73 -18.42
CA PHE A 108 -3.44 13.63 -17.46
C PHE A 108 -2.46 13.86 -16.30
N ASP A 109 -1.23 14.26 -16.62
CA ASP A 109 -0.15 14.50 -15.66
C ASP A 109 -0.45 15.68 -14.72
N GLU A 110 -1.14 16.72 -15.20
CA GLU A 110 -1.65 17.81 -14.34
C GLU A 110 -2.52 17.29 -13.17
N ARG A 111 -3.14 16.11 -13.33
CA ARG A 111 -3.97 15.47 -12.30
C ARG A 111 -3.36 14.17 -11.74
N ARG A 112 -2.17 13.76 -12.20
CA ARG A 112 -1.56 12.46 -11.81
C ARG A 112 -1.42 12.33 -10.31
N LEU A 113 -0.92 13.37 -9.63
CA LEU A 113 -0.73 13.33 -8.18
C LEU A 113 -2.03 13.07 -7.41
N ILE A 114 -3.13 13.75 -7.75
CA ILE A 114 -4.41 13.52 -7.08
C ILE A 114 -4.98 12.13 -7.38
N MET A 115 -4.87 11.67 -8.63
CA MET A 115 -5.32 10.32 -9.00
C MET A 115 -4.49 9.23 -8.30
N ALA A 116 -3.17 9.40 -8.25
CA ALA A 116 -2.27 8.49 -7.56
C ALA A 116 -2.57 8.47 -6.05
N HIS A 117 -2.76 9.64 -5.43
CA HIS A 117 -3.14 9.72 -4.02
C HIS A 117 -4.46 9.00 -3.75
N ASP A 118 -5.50 9.24 -4.55
CA ASP A 118 -6.80 8.59 -4.34
C ASP A 118 -6.70 7.06 -4.49
N ALA A 119 -5.96 6.57 -5.49
CA ALA A 119 -5.70 5.14 -5.65
C ALA A 119 -4.93 4.56 -4.45
N ARG A 120 -3.91 5.28 -3.94
CA ARG A 120 -3.13 4.89 -2.76
C ARG A 120 -4.00 4.87 -1.50
N MET A 121 -4.89 5.84 -1.34
CA MET A 121 -5.82 5.92 -0.23
C MET A 121 -6.82 4.77 -0.25
N ASN A 122 -7.29 4.40 -1.44
CA ASN A 122 -8.04 3.17 -1.61
C ASN A 122 -7.18 2.00 -1.15
N LEU A 123 -6.00 1.74 -1.74
CA LEU A 123 -5.01 0.71 -1.34
C LEU A 123 -4.75 0.62 0.18
N LYS A 124 -4.76 1.75 0.89
CA LYS A 124 -4.63 1.78 2.34
C LYS A 124 -5.89 1.35 3.09
N LYS A 125 -7.07 1.80 2.66
CA LYS A 125 -8.37 1.60 3.35
C LYS A 125 -8.73 0.13 3.58
N TRP A 126 -8.42 -0.72 2.61
CA TRP A 126 -8.52 -2.20 2.63
C TRP A 126 -7.20 -2.92 2.96
N ASP A 127 -6.27 -2.26 3.67
CA ASP A 127 -5.02 -2.86 4.16
C ASP A 127 -4.21 -3.58 3.06
N SER A 128 -4.16 -3.01 1.86
CA SER A 128 -3.41 -3.56 0.72
C SER A 128 -3.72 -5.04 0.45
N ILE A 129 -4.97 -5.47 0.67
CA ILE A 129 -5.37 -6.89 0.58
C ILE A 129 -5.06 -7.53 -0.79
N THR A 130 -5.11 -6.74 -1.87
CA THR A 130 -4.67 -7.18 -3.20
C THR A 130 -3.18 -7.45 -3.27
N CYS A 131 -2.34 -6.58 -2.70
CA CYS A 131 -0.90 -6.82 -2.57
C CYS A 131 -0.65 -8.11 -1.76
N ARG A 132 -1.31 -8.25 -0.61
CA ARG A 132 -1.16 -9.40 0.30
C ARG A 132 -1.65 -10.72 -0.30
N THR A 133 -2.55 -10.68 -1.28
CA THR A 133 -3.04 -11.88 -1.97
C THR A 133 -1.91 -12.61 -2.70
N CYS A 134 -0.98 -11.86 -3.29
CA CYS A 134 0.20 -12.41 -3.97
C CYS A 134 1.45 -12.40 -3.07
N HIS A 135 1.67 -11.32 -2.31
CA HIS A 135 2.83 -11.13 -1.43
C HIS A 135 2.58 -11.65 -0.01
N LYS A 136 2.26 -12.94 0.13
CA LYS A 136 1.89 -13.54 1.43
C LYS A 136 3.03 -13.64 2.44
N LYS A 137 4.27 -13.75 1.96
CA LYS A 137 5.50 -13.89 2.76
C LYS A 137 6.60 -13.08 2.09
N PRO A 138 6.52 -11.74 2.14
CA PRO A 138 7.53 -10.90 1.52
C PRO A 138 8.89 -11.16 2.18
N ASN A 139 9.94 -11.18 1.38
CA ASN A 139 11.32 -11.30 1.85
C ASN A 139 12.09 -10.06 1.38
N PRO A 140 11.97 -8.93 2.10
CA PRO A 140 12.62 -7.70 1.69
C PRO A 140 14.15 -7.83 1.77
N PRO A 141 14.88 -7.25 0.81
CA PRO A 141 16.35 -7.29 0.81
C PRO A 141 16.93 -6.27 1.79
N GLY A 142 17.97 -6.66 2.53
CA GLY A 142 18.66 -5.79 3.50
C GLY A 142 18.06 -5.80 4.90
N GLU A 143 18.89 -5.47 5.90
CA GLU A 143 18.48 -5.51 7.32
C GLU A 143 17.44 -4.43 7.65
N ASP A 144 17.59 -3.22 7.11
CA ASP A 144 16.67 -2.11 7.35
C ASP A 144 15.26 -2.40 6.81
N ALA A 145 15.16 -2.92 5.59
CA ALA A 145 13.88 -3.27 4.99
C ALA A 145 13.20 -4.44 5.73
N GLN A 146 13.99 -5.39 6.25
CA GLN A 146 13.48 -6.46 7.11
C GLN A 146 12.96 -5.92 8.44
N ALA A 147 13.69 -4.99 9.07
CA ALA A 147 13.28 -4.34 10.30
C ALA A 147 12.00 -3.52 10.08
N ALA A 148 11.91 -2.76 8.99
CA ALA A 148 10.72 -1.99 8.61
C ALA A 148 9.51 -2.91 8.40
N HIS A 149 9.64 -3.98 7.62
CA HIS A 149 8.55 -4.95 7.42
C HIS A 149 8.11 -5.62 8.72
N LYS A 150 9.05 -5.94 9.63
CA LYS A 150 8.73 -6.49 10.95
C LYS A 150 7.96 -5.49 11.81
N LYS A 151 8.33 -4.21 11.76
CA LYS A 151 7.66 -3.10 12.46
C LYS A 151 6.24 -2.88 11.94
N MET A 152 5.99 -3.10 10.64
CA MET A 152 4.63 -3.03 10.07
C MET A 152 3.66 -4.01 10.74
N GLU A 153 4.11 -5.19 11.16
CA GLU A 153 3.25 -6.19 11.82
C GLU A 153 2.67 -5.67 13.14
N THR A 154 3.39 -4.77 13.83
CA THR A 154 2.99 -4.21 15.13
C THR A 154 2.31 -2.85 15.02
N GLU A 155 2.59 -2.09 13.96
CA GLU A 155 2.15 -0.69 13.83
C GLU A 155 0.94 -0.49 12.90
N GLY A 156 0.46 -1.56 12.25
CA GLY A 156 -0.71 -1.48 11.38
C GLY A 156 -0.46 -0.71 10.09
N ALA A 157 0.80 -0.60 9.66
CA ALA A 157 1.16 -0.04 8.37
C ALA A 157 0.76 -0.99 7.22
N THR A 158 0.38 -0.38 6.10
CA THR A 158 -0.03 -1.06 4.87
C THR A 158 1.11 -1.02 3.85
N CYS A 159 1.09 -1.89 2.84
CA CYS A 159 2.16 -1.93 1.82
C CYS A 159 2.34 -0.58 1.12
N ILE A 160 1.23 0.12 0.89
CA ILE A 160 1.19 1.39 0.15
C ILE A 160 1.65 2.60 0.98
N ASP A 161 1.86 2.46 2.29
CA ASP A 161 2.42 3.54 3.11
C ASP A 161 3.88 3.84 2.73
N CYS A 162 4.61 2.82 2.24
CA CYS A 162 5.99 2.94 1.74
C CYS A 162 6.08 2.79 0.22
N HIS A 163 5.40 1.81 -0.37
CA HIS A 163 5.57 1.45 -1.79
C HIS A 163 4.62 2.18 -2.74
N GLN A 164 4.78 3.50 -2.90
CA GLN A 164 3.82 4.36 -3.62
C GLN A 164 4.02 4.50 -5.14
N ASN A 165 5.20 4.14 -5.66
CA ASN A 165 5.60 4.28 -7.07
C ASN A 165 6.06 2.91 -7.62
N LEU A 166 5.15 1.94 -7.67
CA LEU A 166 5.46 0.55 -8.02
C LEU A 166 5.24 0.17 -9.49
N VAL A 167 4.23 0.78 -10.12
CA VAL A 167 3.64 0.30 -11.38
C VAL A 167 3.49 1.42 -12.39
N HIS A 168 2.88 2.51 -11.96
CA HIS A 168 2.62 3.69 -12.79
C HIS A 168 3.78 4.67 -12.71
N GLU A 169 3.83 5.60 -13.66
CA GLU A 169 4.82 6.68 -13.67
C GLU A 169 4.80 7.40 -12.32
N GLU A 170 5.98 7.82 -11.86
CA GLU A 170 6.16 8.35 -10.52
C GLU A 170 5.32 9.60 -10.28
N ALA A 171 4.76 9.68 -9.08
CA ALA A 171 4.15 10.89 -8.56
C ALA A 171 4.71 11.16 -7.17
N PRO A 172 4.78 12.44 -6.74
CA PRO A 172 5.20 12.79 -5.39
C PRO A 172 4.53 11.91 -4.34
N MET A 173 5.30 11.45 -3.37
CA MET A 173 4.78 10.60 -2.30
C MET A 173 3.93 11.42 -1.34
N THR A 174 2.90 10.79 -0.82
CA THR A 174 1.98 11.41 0.16
C THR A 174 2.04 10.65 1.47
N ASP A 175 2.03 11.36 2.59
CA ASP A 175 1.81 10.73 3.89
C ASP A 175 0.33 10.39 4.02
N LEU A 176 0.00 9.11 3.83
CA LEU A 176 -1.39 8.65 3.83
C LEU A 176 -2.02 8.70 5.22
N ASN A 177 -1.23 8.53 6.29
CA ASN A 177 -1.72 8.64 7.67
C ASN A 177 -2.01 10.10 8.02
N ALA A 178 -1.07 11.01 7.73
CA ALA A 178 -1.29 12.44 7.92
C ALA A 178 -2.43 12.95 7.04
N SER A 179 -2.56 12.44 5.80
CA SER A 179 -3.65 12.81 4.90
C SER A 179 -5.02 12.40 5.45
N LEU A 180 -5.12 11.19 6.01
CA LEU A 180 -6.33 10.72 6.69
C LEU A 180 -6.67 11.60 7.90
N ALA A 181 -5.67 11.92 8.74
CA ALA A 181 -5.86 12.72 9.94
C ALA A 181 -6.27 14.17 9.62
N ALA A 182 -5.68 14.76 8.57
CA ALA A 182 -5.94 16.13 8.16
C ALA A 182 -7.18 16.29 7.26
N GLY A 183 -7.71 15.20 6.69
CA GLY A 183 -8.81 15.24 5.72
C GLY A 183 -8.44 15.91 4.39
N LYS A 184 -7.15 16.03 4.09
CA LYS A 184 -6.60 16.60 2.86
C LYS A 184 -5.27 15.93 2.53
N MET A 185 -4.87 15.92 1.26
CA MET A 185 -3.56 15.39 0.85
C MET A 185 -2.42 16.11 1.57
N VAL A 186 -1.51 15.33 2.14
CA VAL A 186 -0.26 15.76 2.77
C VAL A 186 0.89 15.11 2.00
N LEU A 187 1.79 15.92 1.45
CA LEU A 187 3.00 15.44 0.79
C LEU A 187 4.01 14.96 1.82
N LYS A 188 4.77 13.92 1.50
CA LYS A 188 5.99 13.62 2.26
C LYS A 188 7.07 14.67 1.92
N PRO A 189 7.96 15.02 2.86
CA PRO A 189 9.16 15.76 2.52
C PRO A 189 9.91 15.02 1.40
N GLU A 190 10.51 15.75 0.47
CA GLU A 190 11.44 15.11 -0.45
C GLU A 190 12.68 14.73 0.36
N GLU A 191 13.17 13.49 0.20
CA GLU A 191 14.40 13.04 0.86
C GLU A 191 15.55 13.93 0.37
N GLY A 192 15.92 14.94 1.16
CA GLY A 192 16.94 15.93 0.80
C GLY A 192 17.06 17.19 1.66
N ASP A 193 16.13 17.51 2.57
CA ASP A 193 16.17 18.76 3.34
C ASP A 193 16.39 18.62 4.87
N ASP A 194 16.49 17.40 5.42
CA ASP A 194 16.57 17.17 6.87
C ASP A 194 17.81 16.34 7.31
N GLU A 195 19.00 16.61 6.76
CA GLU A 195 20.27 16.02 7.28
C GLU A 195 21.00 16.92 8.30
N ASP A 196 20.46 18.08 8.69
CA ASP A 196 21.16 19.03 9.57
C ASP A 196 20.25 19.64 10.65
N GLU A 197 19.53 18.85 11.45
CA GLU A 197 19.04 19.34 12.75
C GLU A 197 18.70 18.14 13.67
N ASP A 198 19.39 18.10 14.82
CA ASP A 198 19.03 17.37 16.04
C ASP A 198 19.60 15.95 16.28
N GLU A 199 20.93 15.82 16.36
CA GLU A 199 21.57 14.83 17.25
C GLU A 199 22.82 15.45 17.90
N ASP A 200 22.66 16.31 18.91
CA ASP A 200 23.79 16.77 19.75
C ASP A 200 23.33 17.37 21.10
N GLU A 201 22.27 16.86 21.73
CA GLU A 201 22.02 17.10 23.16
C GLU A 201 21.40 15.82 23.75
N ASP A 202 22.20 15.05 24.51
CA ASP A 202 21.82 14.33 25.74
C ASP A 202 22.73 13.11 25.98
N GLU A 203 23.92 13.31 26.57
CA GLU A 203 24.53 12.31 27.46
C GLU A 203 25.23 13.02 28.63
N ASP A 204 24.44 13.33 29.66
CA ASP A 204 24.92 13.60 31.02
C ASP A 204 24.89 12.29 31.85
N GLU A 205 26.01 12.06 32.55
CA GLU A 205 26.17 11.36 33.84
C GLU A 205 25.88 9.84 33.93
N GLU A 206 26.91 9.06 34.29
CA GLU A 206 26.86 8.19 35.47
C GLU A 206 28.26 7.71 35.92
N ASP A 207 28.41 7.66 37.23
CA ASP A 207 29.61 7.54 38.07
C ASP A 207 30.34 6.19 38.01
N GLU A 208 31.68 6.20 38.16
CA GLU A 208 32.41 5.07 38.78
C GLU A 208 33.42 5.58 39.82
N ASP A 209 33.00 5.59 41.08
CA ASP A 209 33.87 5.59 42.27
C ASP A 209 34.36 4.17 42.55
N ALA A 210 35.69 3.96 42.64
CA ALA A 210 36.33 2.97 43.51
C ALA A 210 37.85 3.21 43.68
N ASP A 211 38.17 4.09 44.62
CA ASP A 211 39.15 3.96 45.71
C ASP A 211 40.57 3.34 45.51
N THR A 212 41.57 4.21 45.77
CA THR A 212 42.79 4.10 46.65
C THR A 212 43.78 2.91 46.47
N GLU A 213 45.11 3.06 46.48
CA GLU A 213 46.01 3.72 47.45
C GLU A 213 47.39 4.15 46.84
N GLU A 214 48.01 5.11 47.53
CA GLU A 214 49.38 5.65 47.49
C GLU A 214 50.54 4.67 47.24
N SER A 215 51.60 5.11 46.54
CA SER A 215 52.85 5.56 47.18
C SER A 215 54.00 5.78 46.19
N GLU A 216 54.99 6.51 46.69
CA GLU A 216 55.98 7.33 46.01
C GLU A 216 57.24 6.56 45.53
N ALA A 217 58.00 7.26 44.67
CA ALA A 217 59.46 7.32 44.62
C ALA A 217 60.29 6.17 44.00
N ALA A 218 60.96 6.55 42.91
CA ALA A 218 62.41 6.54 42.68
C ALA A 218 63.18 5.22 42.43
N ASP A 219 64.01 5.34 41.39
CA ASP A 219 65.40 4.88 41.25
C ASP A 219 65.74 3.42 40.91
N GLU A 220 66.35 3.31 39.71
CA GLU A 220 67.52 2.53 39.31
C GLU A 220 67.67 1.02 39.59
N SER A 221 68.04 0.36 38.48
CA SER A 221 68.96 -0.79 38.34
C SER A 221 68.43 -2.22 38.58
N SER A 222 68.57 -3.04 37.54
CA SER A 222 69.02 -4.42 37.70
C SER A 222 69.68 -4.87 36.39
N ASP A 223 70.99 -5.04 36.48
CA ASP A 223 71.84 -5.75 35.55
C ASP A 223 71.38 -7.20 35.34
N GLU A 224 71.87 -7.71 34.22
CA GLU A 224 71.70 -9.03 33.65
C GLU A 224 72.37 -10.15 34.47
N ASP A 225 71.91 -11.36 34.15
CA ASP A 225 72.60 -12.65 34.19
C ASP A 225 72.47 -13.56 35.41
N ASP A 226 71.64 -14.59 35.16
CA ASP A 226 71.48 -15.86 35.84
C ASP A 226 72.72 -16.77 35.72
N ASP A 227 72.76 -17.66 36.71
CA ASP A 227 73.84 -18.51 37.18
C ASP A 227 74.38 -19.61 36.24
N ASP A 228 75.60 -20.01 36.60
CA ASP A 228 76.35 -21.23 36.32
C ASP A 228 75.54 -22.55 36.45
N GLU A 229 75.69 -23.47 35.48
CA GLU A 229 76.24 -24.85 35.62
C GLU A 229 76.24 -25.62 34.29
#